data_AF-A0A554G0L9-F1
#
_entry.id   AF-A0A554G0L9-F1
#
_cell.length_a   1.000
_cell.length_b   1.000
_cell.length_c   1.000
_cell.angle_alpha   90.00
_cell.angle_beta   90.00
_cell.angle_gamma   90.00
#
_symmetry.space_group_name_H-M   'P 1'
#
loop_
_entity.id
_entity.type
_entity.pdbx_description
1 polymer ?
#
loop_
_entity_poly.entity_id
_entity_poly.type
_entity_poly.pdbx_seq_one_letter_code
_entity_poly.pdbx_strand_id
1 'polypeptide(L)'
;MDFRTLGFTCFMALAAPACGPTTAPVEPPVEDTTGTTTAAATAERLYATEASLNLSFETLGTFETRNGVRALILHATANRYLSHVFSYVPDDAFGEANIISERRLEVVLPEGYELNSVLSGLPLFVTVDTFTGTPTHYTARIEVSPRFYDFRGSSSVWVEEAVTPRYVVGGNEPLVYRGSVDVAATSLSVTAPDGAPTVSRVDADTFQIDWRYPALHQAIDPHTTPLTFTATLDNGTTVQKTGRLVARVTSLALTTGDAYDVWPTPNCQPAVYDCVQNKPAGTTDFASCGTYREVSRCMYVTNACTVGQPQPLSLTSIDASSLEPARLTWNTGSNNGAWHGLSPITAFRTPSCPASPPTIQGVVQKVAEQDQGFPEPSYGTYTNRAGLTQSILFTNNYYGDGTALLQAIDAYAGGGDIQAWLYTGSVSCHNCHEFDTRAILYYPATRKVVVLNGYYGYDS
;
A
#
# COMPACT_ATOMS: atom_id res chain seq x y z
N MET A 1 39.34 61.98 1.48
CA MET A 1 39.51 63.19 2.29
C MET A 1 38.16 63.57 2.85
N ASP A 2 38.20 63.97 4.09
CA ASP A 2 37.17 63.84 5.10
C ASP A 2 36.33 65.12 5.23
N PHE A 3 35.16 64.97 5.87
CA PHE A 3 34.27 66.01 6.43
C PHE A 3 33.47 66.94 5.47
N ARG A 4 32.13 66.96 5.62
CA ARG A 4 31.47 67.75 6.69
C ARG A 4 29.95 67.50 6.77
N THR A 5 29.56 67.11 7.97
CA THR A 5 28.25 67.14 8.64
C THR A 5 27.72 68.58 8.76
N LEU A 6 26.39 68.76 8.68
CA LEU A 6 25.56 69.45 9.70
C LEU A 6 24.14 69.66 9.18
N GLY A 7 23.17 68.99 9.81
CA GLY A 7 21.75 69.31 9.69
C GLY A 7 21.34 70.44 10.62
N PHE A 8 20.12 70.95 10.43
CA PHE A 8 19.40 71.68 11.46
C PHE A 8 17.89 71.59 11.18
N THR A 9 17.15 71.10 12.18
CA THR A 9 15.85 71.58 12.70
C THR A 9 14.60 71.66 11.82
N CYS A 10 13.36 71.55 12.30
CA CYS A 10 12.71 70.96 13.49
C CYS A 10 11.22 71.43 13.44
N PHE A 11 10.37 70.71 14.18
CA PHE A 11 9.05 71.11 14.72
C PHE A 11 7.79 71.17 13.81
N MET A 12 6.87 70.22 14.11
CA MET A 12 5.51 70.38 14.67
C MET A 12 4.52 71.35 13.95
N ALA A 13 3.21 71.10 13.90
CA ALA A 13 2.31 70.00 14.24
C ALA A 13 0.88 70.42 13.79
N LEU A 14 -0.06 69.46 13.82
CA LEU A 14 -1.51 69.62 14.00
C LEU A 14 -2.34 70.23 12.84
N ALA A 15 -3.22 69.40 12.25
CA ALA A 15 -4.67 69.43 12.45
C ALA A 15 -5.43 68.86 11.23
N ALA A 16 -6.18 67.78 11.45
CA ALA A 16 -7.36 67.40 10.66
C ALA A 16 -8.54 68.34 11.05
N PRO A 17 -9.69 68.44 10.32
CA PRO A 17 -10.32 67.35 9.55
C PRO A 17 -11.14 67.73 8.28
N ALA A 18 -11.63 66.64 7.63
CA ALA A 18 -12.96 66.43 7.06
C ALA A 18 -13.26 66.68 5.56
N CYS A 19 -13.84 65.60 4.98
CA CYS A 19 -14.65 65.46 3.75
C CYS A 19 -13.88 65.61 2.42
N GLY A 20 -13.72 64.62 1.54
CA GLY A 20 -14.46 63.40 1.20
C GLY A 20 -14.58 63.33 -0.35
N PRO A 21 -15.01 62.18 -0.93
CA PRO A 21 -14.25 61.23 -1.75
C PRO A 21 -13.87 61.75 -3.17
N THR A 22 -12.94 61.18 -3.95
CA THR A 22 -13.15 60.00 -4.82
C THR A 22 -11.86 59.75 -5.63
N THR A 23 -11.63 58.47 -5.99
CA THR A 23 -10.72 57.91 -7.01
C THR A 23 -9.21 57.85 -6.74
N ALA A 24 -8.74 56.61 -6.76
CA ALA A 24 -7.40 56.12 -6.42
C ALA A 24 -6.29 56.55 -7.39
N PRO A 25 -5.08 56.81 -6.88
CA PRO A 25 -3.85 56.72 -7.65
C PRO A 25 -3.13 55.39 -7.41
N VAL A 26 -2.54 54.90 -8.48
CA VAL A 26 -1.58 53.80 -8.62
C VAL A 26 -0.51 53.84 -7.52
N GLU A 27 -0.25 52.69 -6.88
CA GLU A 27 0.85 52.49 -5.92
C GLU A 27 1.94 51.58 -6.54
N PRO A 28 3.25 51.83 -6.29
CA PRO A 28 4.39 51.26 -7.03
C PRO A 28 4.75 49.82 -6.62
N PRO A 29 5.69 49.15 -7.33
CA PRO A 29 6.03 47.75 -7.07
C PRO A 29 6.72 47.59 -5.72
N VAL A 30 6.26 46.59 -4.96
CA VAL A 30 6.85 46.19 -3.68
C VAL A 30 8.11 45.36 -3.95
N GLU A 31 9.23 45.82 -3.41
CA GLU A 31 10.52 45.15 -3.42
C GLU A 31 10.49 43.81 -2.67
N ASP A 32 11.19 42.82 -3.23
CA ASP A 32 11.53 41.53 -2.63
C ASP A 32 12.31 41.74 -1.32
N THR A 33 11.66 41.56 -0.17
CA THR A 33 12.38 41.36 1.08
C THR A 33 12.88 39.93 1.15
N THR A 34 14.17 39.77 0.90
CA THR A 34 14.99 38.62 1.28
C THR A 34 14.90 38.39 2.80
N GLY A 35 13.95 37.56 3.20
CA GLY A 35 13.79 37.10 4.58
C GLY A 35 14.70 35.92 4.88
N THR A 36 15.92 36.21 5.30
CA THR A 36 16.76 35.25 6.03
C THR A 36 16.12 34.99 7.39
N THR A 37 15.51 33.82 7.58
CA THR A 37 15.29 33.26 8.93
C THR A 37 15.87 31.87 9.00
N THR A 38 17.02 31.82 9.68
CA THR A 38 17.68 30.66 10.24
C THR A 38 16.74 29.99 11.25
N ALA A 39 15.91 29.05 10.79
CA ALA A 39 15.36 28.03 11.66
C ALA A 39 16.10 26.74 11.32
N ALA A 40 17.12 26.40 12.13
CA ALA A 40 17.53 25.01 12.25
C ALA A 40 16.23 24.22 12.51
N ALA A 41 15.94 23.20 11.70
CA ALA A 41 14.82 22.31 11.93
C ALA A 41 14.92 21.82 13.38
N THR A 42 14.06 22.31 14.26
CA THR A 42 14.02 21.86 15.65
C THR A 42 13.73 20.37 15.60
N ALA A 43 14.69 19.55 16.04
CA ALA A 43 14.53 18.10 16.08
C ALA A 43 13.26 17.77 16.89
N GLU A 44 12.20 17.41 16.17
CA GLU A 44 10.97 16.91 16.79
C GLU A 44 11.31 15.63 17.54
N ARG A 45 10.74 15.43 18.73
CA ARG A 45 11.02 14.26 19.58
C ARG A 45 9.76 13.41 19.73
N LEU A 46 9.92 12.09 19.66
CA LEU A 46 8.91 11.14 20.10
C LEU A 46 9.17 10.77 21.55
N TYR A 47 8.11 10.57 22.33
CA TYR A 47 8.18 10.23 23.75
C TYR A 47 7.41 8.94 24.01
N ALA A 48 7.98 8.07 24.83
CA ALA A 48 7.28 6.93 25.42
C ALA A 48 7.52 6.91 26.92
N THR A 49 6.48 6.60 27.67
CA THR A 49 6.54 6.50 29.13
C THR A 49 6.00 5.14 29.54
N GLU A 50 6.74 4.46 30.41
CA GLU A 50 6.34 3.20 31.02
C GLU A 50 6.84 3.21 32.46
N ALA A 51 5.94 2.90 33.41
CA ALA A 51 6.19 3.00 34.84
C ALA A 51 6.93 4.30 35.23
N SER A 52 8.22 4.20 35.61
CA SER A 52 9.01 5.32 36.11
C SER A 52 9.96 5.96 35.09
N LEU A 53 10.04 5.39 33.88
CA LEU A 53 10.91 5.83 32.78
C LEU A 53 10.10 6.61 31.74
N ASN A 54 10.57 7.81 31.41
CA ASN A 54 10.20 8.56 30.22
C ASN A 54 11.44 8.59 29.32
N LEU A 55 11.29 8.03 28.12
CA LEU A 55 12.31 7.97 27.09
C LEU A 55 11.85 8.79 25.88
N SER A 56 12.76 9.59 25.33
CA SER A 56 12.51 10.37 24.13
C SER A 56 13.56 10.12 23.07
N PHE A 57 13.16 10.00 21.81
CA PHE A 57 14.06 9.91 20.66
C PHE A 57 13.94 11.15 19.79
N GLU A 58 15.06 11.62 19.26
CA GLU A 58 15.06 12.58 18.16
C GLU A 58 14.52 11.89 16.91
N THR A 59 13.54 12.52 16.27
CA THR A 59 12.91 11.93 15.07
C THR A 59 13.86 11.94 13.89
N LEU A 60 14.73 12.94 13.77
CA LEU A 60 15.72 13.04 12.69
C LEU A 60 17.01 12.34 13.11
N GLY A 61 17.36 11.25 12.44
CA GLY A 61 18.67 10.64 12.60
C GLY A 61 19.76 11.43 11.87
N THR A 62 20.99 11.35 12.38
CA THR A 62 22.16 12.00 11.78
C THR A 62 23.07 10.96 11.17
N PHE A 63 23.71 11.26 10.04
CA PHE A 63 24.72 10.38 9.46
C PHE A 63 26.12 10.82 9.86
N GLU A 64 26.91 9.86 10.34
CA GLU A 64 28.30 10.08 10.75
C GLU A 64 29.19 8.95 10.26
N THR A 65 30.48 9.22 10.09
CA THR A 65 31.47 8.16 9.81
C THR A 65 31.98 7.60 11.12
N ARG A 66 31.68 6.32 11.40
CA ARG A 66 32.18 5.57 12.57
C ARG A 66 33.00 4.39 12.08
N ASN A 67 34.24 4.26 12.57
CA ASN A 67 35.15 3.18 12.18
C ASN A 67 35.34 3.02 10.65
N GLY A 68 35.30 4.14 9.91
CA GLY A 68 35.45 4.13 8.44
C GLY A 68 34.18 3.74 7.67
N VAL A 69 33.07 3.48 8.35
CA VAL A 69 31.77 3.18 7.74
C VAL A 69 30.79 4.30 8.08
N ARG A 70 29.99 4.72 7.10
CA ARG A 70 28.90 5.67 7.33
C ARG A 70 27.80 4.97 8.14
N ALA A 71 27.30 5.62 9.18
CA ALA A 71 26.28 5.06 10.06
C ALA A 71 25.20 6.09 10.37
N LEU A 72 23.97 5.62 10.52
CA LEU A 72 22.86 6.39 11.06
C LEU A 72 22.95 6.39 12.58
N ILE A 73 22.90 7.57 13.18
CA ILE A 73 22.93 7.79 14.63
C ILE A 73 21.56 8.29 15.07
N LEU A 74 20.98 7.59 16.05
CA LEU A 74 19.69 7.93 16.65
C LEU A 74 19.92 8.30 18.11
N HIS A 75 19.61 9.55 18.46
CA HIS A 75 19.82 10.05 19.82
C HIS A 75 18.57 9.92 20.67
N ALA A 76 18.75 9.48 21.92
CA ALA A 76 17.68 9.42 22.90
C ALA A 76 18.04 10.06 24.24
N THR A 77 17.03 10.47 24.99
CA THR A 77 17.16 11.05 26.33
C THR A 77 16.14 10.44 27.26
N ALA A 78 16.61 9.98 28.42
CA ALA A 78 15.82 9.44 29.50
C ALA A 78 15.66 10.43 30.65
N ASN A 79 14.60 10.31 31.45
CA ASN A 79 14.47 11.05 32.72
C ASN A 79 15.22 10.38 33.90
N ARG A 80 15.77 9.17 33.70
CA ARG A 80 16.51 8.38 34.70
C ARG A 80 17.97 8.17 34.30
N TYR A 81 18.80 7.84 35.29
CA TYR A 81 20.19 7.50 35.05
C TYR A 81 20.32 6.12 34.42
N LEU A 82 21.00 6.05 33.28
CA LEU A 82 21.21 4.83 32.49
C LEU A 82 22.37 4.03 33.06
N SER A 83 22.18 2.72 33.25
CA SER A 83 23.23 1.80 33.70
C SER A 83 23.72 0.89 32.58
N HIS A 84 22.85 0.52 31.65
CA HIS A 84 23.17 -0.33 30.51
C HIS A 84 22.17 -0.10 29.38
N VAL A 85 22.64 -0.18 28.14
CA VAL A 85 21.82 -0.11 26.94
C VAL A 85 22.32 -1.14 25.93
N PHE A 86 21.40 -1.75 25.19
CA PHE A 86 21.74 -2.76 24.20
C PHE A 86 20.69 -2.79 23.09
N SER A 87 21.11 -2.75 21.82
CA SER A 87 20.23 -2.79 20.66
C SER A 87 20.20 -4.18 20.01
N TYR A 88 19.01 -4.60 19.60
CA TYR A 88 18.80 -5.92 19.00
C TYR A 88 17.56 -5.93 18.09
N VAL A 89 17.50 -6.92 17.22
CA VAL A 89 16.28 -7.35 16.52
C VAL A 89 15.92 -8.74 17.06
N PRO A 90 14.71 -9.27 16.79
CA PRO A 90 14.39 -10.63 17.21
C PRO A 90 15.52 -11.61 16.86
N ASP A 91 15.98 -12.34 17.88
CA ASP A 91 17.01 -13.39 17.83
C ASP A 91 18.48 -12.95 17.64
N ASP A 92 18.78 -11.69 17.32
CA ASP A 92 20.15 -11.24 17.02
C ASP A 92 20.50 -9.84 17.57
N ALA A 93 21.74 -9.68 18.04
CA ALA A 93 22.33 -8.38 18.31
C ALA A 93 22.35 -7.54 17.01
N PHE A 94 22.00 -6.26 17.10
CA PHE A 94 21.76 -5.45 15.90
C PHE A 94 22.09 -3.99 16.13
N GLY A 95 22.98 -3.43 15.31
CA GLY A 95 23.55 -2.11 15.57
C GLY A 95 24.32 -2.06 16.89
N GLU A 96 24.71 -0.86 17.29
CA GLU A 96 25.38 -0.60 18.56
C GLU A 96 24.59 0.43 19.37
N ALA A 97 24.35 0.16 20.67
CA ALA A 97 23.77 1.13 21.58
C ALA A 97 24.82 1.58 22.60
N ASN A 98 24.98 2.89 22.77
CA ASN A 98 25.99 3.46 23.65
C ASN A 98 25.37 4.50 24.60
N ILE A 99 25.81 4.51 25.86
CA ILE A 99 25.50 5.59 26.81
C ILE A 99 26.49 6.72 26.56
N ILE A 100 26.00 7.87 26.11
CA ILE A 100 26.82 9.06 25.79
C ILE A 100 26.81 10.10 26.92
N SER A 101 25.88 9.98 27.88
CA SER A 101 25.82 10.75 29.11
C SER A 101 24.95 10.02 30.12
N GLU A 102 24.95 10.41 31.39
CA GLU A 102 24.19 9.75 32.47
C GLU A 102 22.71 9.52 32.12
N ARG A 103 22.12 10.33 31.24
CA ARG A 103 20.71 10.24 30.81
C ARG A 103 20.52 10.24 29.30
N ARG A 104 21.58 10.07 28.52
CA ARG A 104 21.53 10.10 27.06
C ARG A 104 22.18 8.86 26.50
N LEU A 105 21.55 8.30 25.48
CA LEU A 105 22.08 7.19 24.71
C LEU A 105 22.03 7.53 23.23
N GLU A 106 22.82 6.80 22.45
CA GLU A 106 22.74 6.76 21.00
C GLU A 106 22.59 5.32 20.53
N VAL A 107 21.97 5.15 19.37
CA VAL A 107 21.96 3.90 18.63
C VAL A 107 22.60 4.15 17.28
N VAL A 108 23.58 3.33 16.92
CA VAL A 108 24.40 3.41 15.72
C VAL A 108 24.03 2.26 14.80
N LEU A 109 23.60 2.59 13.58
CA LEU A 109 23.24 1.64 12.53
C LEU A 109 24.15 1.87 11.32
N PRO A 110 25.24 1.11 11.17
CA PRO A 110 26.07 1.12 9.97
C PRO A 110 25.26 0.96 8.68
N GLU A 111 25.68 1.70 7.66
CA GLU A 111 25.22 1.52 6.29
C GLU A 111 25.47 0.08 5.85
N GLY A 112 24.52 -0.47 5.09
CA GLY A 112 24.53 -1.88 4.68
C GLY A 112 23.30 -2.63 5.20
N TYR A 113 23.49 -3.90 5.57
CA TYR A 113 22.42 -4.82 5.93
C TYR A 113 21.58 -4.33 7.13
N GLU A 114 22.23 -3.74 8.14
CA GLU A 114 21.54 -3.33 9.35
C GLU A 114 20.58 -2.18 9.10
N LEU A 115 21.08 -1.07 8.55
CA LEU A 115 20.26 0.07 8.17
C LEU A 115 19.15 -0.32 7.17
N ASN A 116 19.45 -1.15 6.16
CA ASN A 116 18.44 -1.62 5.20
C ASN A 116 17.31 -2.39 5.90
N SER A 117 17.66 -3.24 6.87
CA SER A 117 16.68 -4.05 7.58
C SER A 117 15.72 -3.19 8.39
N VAL A 118 16.23 -2.19 9.12
CA VAL A 118 15.37 -1.29 9.90
C VAL A 118 14.50 -0.43 8.97
N LEU A 119 15.07 0.17 7.93
CA LEU A 119 14.32 0.99 6.96
C LEU A 119 13.25 0.18 6.21
N SER A 120 13.48 -1.11 5.99
CA SER A 120 12.48 -2.01 5.39
C SER A 120 11.30 -2.36 6.32
N GLY A 121 11.27 -1.82 7.54
CA GLY A 121 10.20 -2.00 8.52
C GLY A 121 10.47 -3.08 9.57
N LEU A 122 11.73 -3.47 9.79
CA LEU A 122 12.08 -4.31 10.94
C LEU A 122 12.15 -3.43 12.19
N PRO A 123 11.37 -3.70 13.25
CA PRO A 123 11.47 -2.94 14.49
C PRO A 123 12.84 -3.19 15.13
N LEU A 124 13.45 -2.11 15.63
CA LEU A 124 14.66 -2.16 16.42
C LEU A 124 14.28 -2.09 17.89
N PHE A 125 14.76 -3.05 18.68
CA PHE A 125 14.57 -3.06 20.11
C PHE A 125 15.81 -2.53 20.82
N VAL A 126 15.60 -1.82 21.92
CA VAL A 126 16.67 -1.31 22.77
C VAL A 126 16.34 -1.63 24.22
N THR A 127 17.15 -2.47 24.83
CA THR A 127 17.16 -2.64 26.28
C THR A 127 17.66 -1.36 26.92
N VAL A 128 16.95 -0.86 27.92
CA VAL A 128 17.29 0.35 28.68
C VAL A 128 17.22 0.02 30.17
N ASP A 129 18.39 -0.19 30.76
CA ASP A 129 18.53 -0.39 32.19
C ASP A 129 18.87 0.92 32.89
N THR A 130 18.31 1.11 34.08
CA THR A 130 18.44 2.34 34.86
C THR A 130 18.94 2.06 36.27
N PHE A 131 19.72 2.99 36.84
CA PHE A 131 20.15 2.93 38.25
C PHE A 131 19.01 3.25 39.23
N THR A 132 17.98 3.96 38.77
CA THR A 132 16.92 4.50 39.63
C THR A 132 15.56 4.34 38.96
N GLY A 133 14.53 3.99 39.74
CA GLY A 133 13.18 3.74 39.25
C GLY A 133 12.69 2.37 39.70
N THR A 134 11.40 2.10 39.51
CA THR A 134 10.86 0.76 39.72
C THR A 134 9.83 0.49 38.62
N PRO A 135 10.03 -0.53 37.76
CA PRO A 135 11.23 -1.38 37.67
C PRO A 135 12.47 -0.63 37.15
N THR A 136 13.61 -1.30 37.05
CA THR A 136 14.87 -0.74 36.52
C THR A 136 15.23 -1.24 35.13
N HIS A 137 14.47 -2.19 34.58
CA HIS A 137 14.69 -2.80 33.26
C HIS A 137 13.50 -2.48 32.35
N TYR A 138 13.79 -2.02 31.14
CA TYR A 138 12.81 -1.63 30.14
C TYR A 138 13.28 -2.07 28.75
N THR A 139 12.33 -2.30 27.84
CA THR A 139 12.60 -2.46 26.41
C THR A 139 11.86 -1.40 25.62
N ALA A 140 12.58 -0.64 24.81
CA ALA A 140 12.01 0.27 23.82
C ALA A 140 11.88 -0.44 22.47
N ARG A 141 10.77 -0.22 21.77
CA ARG A 141 10.59 -0.55 20.35
C ARG A 141 10.66 0.73 19.53
N ILE A 142 11.51 0.73 18.52
CA ILE A 142 11.76 1.86 17.64
C ILE A 142 11.47 1.41 16.20
N GLU A 143 10.74 2.23 15.45
CA GLU A 143 10.59 2.06 14.01
C GLU A 143 11.21 3.25 13.30
N VAL A 144 12.03 2.95 12.29
CA VAL A 144 12.68 3.96 11.45
C VAL A 144 12.19 3.77 10.03
N SER A 145 11.82 4.86 9.36
CA SER A 145 11.40 4.82 7.97
C SER A 145 11.93 6.03 7.22
N PRO A 146 12.16 5.91 5.89
CA PRO A 146 12.49 7.08 5.10
C PRO A 146 11.29 8.02 4.98
N ARG A 147 11.52 9.32 5.18
CA ARG A 147 10.50 10.37 5.14
C ARG A 147 11.00 11.60 4.42
N PHE A 148 10.14 12.19 3.60
CA PHE A 148 10.38 13.51 3.04
C PHE A 148 10.05 14.61 4.04
N TYR A 149 10.79 15.71 4.01
CA TYR A 149 10.50 16.91 4.81
C TYR A 149 11.15 18.15 4.16
N ASP A 150 11.00 19.32 4.80
CA ASP A 150 11.56 20.60 4.31
C ASP A 150 11.15 20.89 2.87
N PHE A 151 9.86 20.73 2.59
CA PHE A 151 9.31 20.96 1.26
C PHE A 151 9.30 22.45 0.90
N ARG A 152 9.82 22.80 -0.29
CA ARG A 152 9.83 24.19 -0.79
C ARG A 152 9.50 24.23 -2.28
N GLY A 153 8.97 25.34 -2.77
CA GLY A 153 8.62 25.52 -4.18
C GLY A 153 7.11 25.41 -4.42
N SER A 154 6.73 24.96 -5.62
CA SER A 154 5.35 24.99 -6.11
C SER A 154 4.41 24.10 -5.29
N SER A 155 3.24 24.66 -4.94
CA SER A 155 2.14 23.92 -4.31
C SER A 155 1.40 22.99 -5.27
N SER A 156 1.61 23.12 -6.59
CA SER A 156 1.01 22.24 -7.60
C SER A 156 1.62 20.83 -7.61
N VAL A 157 2.78 20.65 -6.98
CA VAL A 157 3.42 19.36 -6.80
C VAL A 157 3.19 18.93 -5.35
N TRP A 158 2.37 17.91 -5.13
CA TRP A 158 2.21 17.31 -3.82
C TRP A 158 3.13 16.09 -3.71
N VAL A 159 3.99 16.06 -2.70
CA VAL A 159 4.91 14.92 -2.48
C VAL A 159 4.48 14.32 -1.15
N GLU A 160 4.17 13.04 -1.15
CA GLU A 160 3.79 12.35 0.08
C GLU A 160 5.00 12.25 1.02
N GLU A 161 4.80 12.53 2.31
CA GLU A 161 5.88 12.45 3.32
C GLU A 161 6.44 11.02 3.41
N ALA A 162 5.57 10.02 3.30
CA ALA A 162 5.92 8.63 3.50
C ALA A 162 6.62 8.03 2.28
N VAL A 163 7.81 7.48 2.51
CA VAL A 163 8.41 6.49 1.62
C VAL A 163 8.25 5.12 2.28
N THR A 164 7.53 4.22 1.60
CA THR A 164 7.11 2.94 2.15
C THR A 164 7.86 1.80 1.48
N PRO A 165 8.44 0.84 2.24
CA PRO A 165 9.05 -0.34 1.66
C PRO A 165 7.97 -1.28 1.10
N ARG A 166 8.11 -1.71 -0.15
CA ARG A 166 7.20 -2.58 -0.90
C ARG A 166 7.92 -3.82 -1.43
N TYR A 167 7.15 -4.89 -1.60
CA TYR A 167 7.63 -6.13 -2.21
C TYR A 167 7.37 -6.11 -3.71
N VAL A 168 8.42 -5.96 -4.51
CA VAL A 168 8.39 -5.96 -5.98
C VAL A 168 9.41 -6.96 -6.50
N VAL A 169 8.91 -8.01 -7.14
CA VAL A 169 9.72 -9.02 -7.83
C VAL A 169 10.48 -8.36 -8.98
N GLY A 170 11.80 -8.23 -8.82
CA GLY A 170 12.66 -7.65 -9.85
C GLY A 170 14.13 -7.86 -9.51
N GLY A 171 14.74 -8.89 -10.08
CA GLY A 171 16.12 -9.27 -9.79
C GLY A 171 16.28 -10.02 -8.45
N ASN A 172 17.48 -9.92 -7.87
CA ASN A 172 17.84 -10.65 -6.65
C ASN A 172 17.29 -10.02 -5.36
N GLU A 173 16.82 -8.77 -5.42
CA GLU A 173 16.30 -8.04 -4.25
C GLU A 173 14.84 -7.64 -4.48
N PRO A 174 13.87 -8.21 -3.74
CA PRO A 174 12.47 -7.86 -3.90
C PRO A 174 12.06 -6.56 -3.20
N LEU A 175 12.98 -5.89 -2.49
CA LEU A 175 12.69 -4.67 -1.74
C LEU A 175 12.82 -3.43 -2.62
N VAL A 176 11.74 -2.63 -2.66
CA VAL A 176 11.70 -1.28 -3.24
C VAL A 176 11.21 -0.32 -2.17
N TYR A 177 11.81 0.86 -2.09
CA TYR A 177 11.31 1.96 -1.28
C TYR A 177 10.54 2.89 -2.19
N ARG A 178 9.24 3.05 -1.96
CA ARG A 178 8.33 3.79 -2.86
C ARG A 178 7.76 5.02 -2.18
N GLY A 179 7.92 6.18 -2.79
CA GLY A 179 7.16 7.40 -2.50
C GLY A 179 6.11 7.67 -3.58
N SER A 180 5.23 8.63 -3.31
CA SER A 180 4.21 9.12 -4.25
C SER A 180 4.33 10.62 -4.47
N VAL A 181 4.01 11.07 -5.69
CA VAL A 181 3.91 12.48 -6.06
C VAL A 181 2.64 12.69 -6.87
N ASP A 182 1.77 13.56 -6.38
CA ASP A 182 0.54 13.94 -7.07
C ASP A 182 0.73 15.31 -7.73
N VAL A 183 0.59 15.34 -9.06
CA VAL A 183 0.68 16.53 -9.89
C VAL A 183 0.00 16.27 -11.24
N ALA A 184 -0.92 17.14 -11.64
CA ALA A 184 -1.50 17.14 -12.98
C ALA A 184 -0.45 17.59 -14.03
N ALA A 185 0.33 16.62 -14.51
CA ALA A 185 1.47 16.85 -15.37
C ALA A 185 1.63 15.78 -16.46
N THR A 186 2.18 16.22 -17.59
CA THR A 186 2.60 15.35 -18.68
C THR A 186 3.87 14.57 -18.35
N SER A 187 4.73 15.10 -17.48
CA SER A 187 5.95 14.44 -17.02
C SER A 187 6.39 14.93 -15.64
N LEU A 188 7.07 14.03 -14.92
CA LEU A 188 7.78 14.31 -13.67
C LEU A 188 9.19 13.73 -13.77
N SER A 189 10.19 14.50 -13.35
CA SER A 189 11.54 14.00 -13.07
C SER A 189 11.95 14.36 -11.66
N VAL A 190 12.76 13.50 -11.05
CA VAL A 190 13.38 13.76 -9.75
C VAL A 190 14.88 13.70 -9.93
N THR A 191 15.55 14.81 -9.64
CA THR A 191 17.01 14.88 -9.63
C THR A 191 17.52 14.95 -8.21
N ALA A 192 18.65 14.31 -7.97
CA ALA A 192 19.37 14.31 -6.71
C ALA A 192 20.88 14.35 -7.03
N PRO A 193 21.74 14.91 -6.16
CA PRO A 193 23.18 14.83 -6.34
C PRO A 193 23.67 13.37 -6.42
N ASP A 194 23.03 12.52 -5.62
CA ASP A 194 23.26 11.09 -5.48
C ASP A 194 21.93 10.38 -5.18
N GLY A 195 21.86 9.08 -5.48
CA GLY A 195 20.67 8.29 -5.14
C GLY A 195 19.36 8.67 -5.85
N ALA A 196 19.40 9.14 -7.10
CA ALA A 196 18.16 9.49 -7.83
C ALA A 196 17.20 8.28 -7.97
N PRO A 197 15.88 8.46 -7.73
CA PRO A 197 14.90 7.39 -7.91
C PRO A 197 14.61 7.12 -9.38
N THR A 198 14.01 5.96 -9.63
CA THR A 198 13.24 5.76 -10.87
C THR A 198 11.86 6.38 -10.71
N VAL A 199 11.43 7.19 -11.68
CA VAL A 199 10.10 7.79 -11.71
C VAL A 199 9.24 7.06 -12.73
N SER A 200 8.01 6.72 -12.36
CA SER A 200 7.03 6.19 -13.30
C SER A 200 5.65 6.76 -13.03
N ARG A 201 4.88 6.95 -14.10
CA ARG A 201 3.51 7.46 -14.02
C ARG A 201 2.57 6.30 -13.71
N VAL A 202 1.71 6.47 -12.71
CA VAL A 202 0.71 5.47 -12.29
C VAL A 202 -0.62 5.74 -13.00
N ASP A 203 -1.03 7.00 -13.04
CA ASP A 203 -2.26 7.46 -13.70
C ASP A 203 -2.13 8.93 -14.17
N ALA A 204 -3.25 9.63 -14.38
CA ALA A 204 -3.25 10.96 -14.97
C ALA A 204 -2.54 12.02 -14.09
N ASP A 205 -2.58 11.89 -12.77
CA ASP A 205 -2.05 12.87 -11.83
C ASP A 205 -1.10 12.27 -10.80
N THR A 206 -0.91 10.95 -10.77
CA THR A 206 -0.06 10.27 -9.80
C THR A 206 1.21 9.71 -10.43
N PHE A 207 2.34 9.98 -9.80
CA PHE A 207 3.65 9.41 -10.11
C PHE A 207 4.19 8.66 -8.90
N GLN A 208 4.80 7.50 -9.14
CA GLN A 208 5.55 6.77 -8.13
C GLN A 208 7.05 6.99 -8.33
N ILE A 209 7.76 7.05 -7.20
CA ILE A 209 9.21 7.23 -7.14
C ILE A 209 9.82 6.08 -6.35
N ASP A 210 10.67 5.30 -7.03
CA ASP A 210 11.18 4.02 -6.53
C ASP A 210 12.70 4.07 -6.35
N TRP A 211 13.16 3.69 -5.16
CA TRP A 211 14.56 3.42 -4.87
C TRP A 211 14.79 1.94 -4.60
N ARG A 212 15.93 1.45 -5.10
CA ARG A 212 16.63 0.31 -4.52
C ARG A 212 17.56 0.80 -3.42
N TYR A 213 17.91 -0.07 -2.48
CA TYR A 213 18.69 0.33 -1.31
C TYR A 213 19.99 1.09 -1.64
N PRO A 214 20.81 0.67 -2.64
CA PRO A 214 22.02 1.42 -3.03
C PRO A 214 21.78 2.90 -3.39
N ALA A 215 20.64 3.20 -4.00
CA ALA A 215 20.27 4.59 -4.30
C ALA A 215 19.62 5.27 -3.09
N LEU A 216 18.82 4.54 -2.30
CA LEU A 216 18.15 5.10 -1.13
C LEU A 216 19.15 5.59 -0.09
N HIS A 217 20.15 4.78 0.29
CA HIS A 217 21.05 5.15 1.38
C HIS A 217 21.88 6.40 1.03
N GLN A 218 22.12 6.65 -0.25
CA GLN A 218 22.70 7.90 -0.74
C GLN A 218 21.70 9.07 -0.57
N ALA A 219 20.46 8.89 -1.05
CA ALA A 219 19.42 9.92 -1.01
C ALA A 219 18.96 10.34 0.40
N ILE A 220 19.04 9.45 1.41
CA ILE A 220 18.60 9.74 2.79
C ILE A 220 19.60 10.59 3.61
N ASP A 221 20.60 11.24 2.98
CA ASP A 221 21.53 12.13 3.65
C ASP A 221 20.87 13.49 3.97
N PRO A 222 20.65 13.82 5.26
CA PRO A 222 19.98 15.06 5.66
C PRO A 222 20.71 16.33 5.23
N HIS A 223 22.01 16.28 4.92
CA HIS A 223 22.87 17.47 4.91
C HIS A 223 23.46 17.86 3.56
N THR A 224 23.35 17.04 2.52
CA THR A 224 24.12 17.29 1.28
C THR A 224 23.35 18.07 0.21
N THR A 225 22.11 17.75 -0.18
CA THR A 225 21.25 18.64 -1.01
C THR A 225 19.81 18.10 -1.06
N PRO A 226 18.76 18.95 -1.09
CA PRO A 226 17.39 18.48 -1.36
C PRO A 226 17.24 17.81 -2.73
N LEU A 227 16.36 16.82 -2.81
CA LEU A 227 15.89 16.31 -4.09
C LEU A 227 15.03 17.38 -4.77
N THR A 228 15.14 17.48 -6.10
CA THR A 228 14.36 18.43 -6.90
C THR A 228 13.38 17.68 -7.80
N PHE A 229 12.09 17.92 -7.55
CA PHE A 229 10.97 17.43 -8.31
C PHE A 229 10.64 18.47 -9.39
N THR A 230 10.81 18.12 -10.66
CA THR A 230 10.48 19.00 -11.79
C THR A 230 9.33 18.39 -12.56
N ALA A 231 8.20 19.09 -12.62
CA ALA A 231 7.00 18.64 -13.32
C ALA A 231 6.68 19.57 -14.50
N THR A 232 6.30 18.99 -15.63
CA THR A 232 5.76 19.74 -16.78
C THR A 232 4.25 19.58 -16.77
N LEU A 233 3.55 20.61 -16.28
CA LEU A 233 2.09 20.62 -16.15
C LEU A 233 1.40 20.44 -17.51
N ASP A 234 0.13 20.05 -17.50
CA ASP A 234 -0.64 19.81 -18.72
C ASP A 234 -0.78 21.04 -19.63
N ASN A 235 -0.65 22.24 -19.06
CA ASN A 235 -0.60 23.50 -19.80
C ASN A 235 0.79 23.84 -20.37
N GLY A 236 1.76 22.94 -20.25
CA GLY A 236 3.15 23.12 -20.70
C GLY A 236 4.05 23.90 -19.74
N THR A 237 3.53 24.41 -18.62
CA THR A 237 4.34 25.15 -17.63
C THR A 237 5.21 24.19 -16.83
N THR A 238 6.49 24.51 -16.67
CA THR A 238 7.38 23.77 -15.77
C THR A 238 7.33 24.36 -14.37
N VAL A 239 7.09 23.51 -13.38
CA VAL A 239 7.12 23.87 -11.96
C VAL A 239 8.11 22.98 -11.21
N GLN A 240 8.64 23.50 -10.11
CA GLN A 240 9.59 22.77 -9.28
C GLN A 240 9.17 22.76 -7.83
N LYS A 241 9.47 21.65 -7.16
CA LYS A 241 9.42 21.49 -5.71
C LYS A 241 10.72 20.84 -5.26
N THR A 242 11.19 21.18 -4.08
CA THR A 242 12.29 20.50 -3.42
C THR A 242 11.81 19.85 -2.14
N GLY A 243 12.48 18.77 -1.74
CA GLY A 243 12.25 18.08 -0.49
C GLY A 243 13.49 17.30 -0.08
N ARG A 244 13.74 17.17 1.21
CA ARG A 244 14.83 16.37 1.75
C ARG A 244 14.30 15.01 2.15
N LEU A 245 15.04 13.95 1.85
CA LEU A 245 14.72 12.59 2.28
C LEU A 245 15.62 12.23 3.46
N VAL A 246 15.07 11.67 4.53
CA VAL A 246 15.81 11.30 5.74
C VAL A 246 15.33 9.98 6.32
N ALA A 247 16.21 9.29 7.05
CA ALA A 247 15.78 8.25 7.97
C ALA A 247 15.17 8.90 9.23
N ARG A 248 13.89 8.65 9.46
CA ARG A 248 13.13 9.24 10.55
C ARG A 248 12.65 8.17 11.53
N VAL A 249 12.78 8.41 12.83
CA VAL A 249 12.08 7.61 13.85
C VAL A 249 10.59 7.95 13.77
N THR A 250 9.77 6.98 13.39
CA THR A 250 8.34 7.16 13.16
C THR A 250 7.48 6.59 14.27
N SER A 251 8.03 5.69 15.08
CA SER A 251 7.33 5.09 16.22
C SER A 251 8.31 4.83 17.36
N LEU A 252 7.85 5.08 18.58
CA LEU A 252 8.55 4.75 19.81
C LEU A 252 7.52 4.20 20.81
N ALA A 253 7.78 3.00 21.32
CA ALA A 253 7.02 2.40 22.40
C ALA A 253 7.97 1.87 23.47
N LEU A 254 7.48 1.72 24.70
CA LEU A 254 8.26 1.27 25.86
C LEU A 254 7.44 0.23 26.63
N THR A 255 8.12 -0.80 27.14
CA THR A 255 7.50 -1.83 27.98
C THR A 255 8.45 -2.27 29.09
N THR A 256 7.90 -2.78 30.18
CA THR A 256 8.64 -3.50 31.23
C THR A 256 8.44 -5.01 31.16
N GLY A 257 7.58 -5.48 30.25
CA GLY A 257 7.36 -6.90 29.98
C GLY A 257 8.34 -7.45 28.94
N ASP A 258 8.20 -8.73 28.62
CA ASP A 258 8.95 -9.36 27.53
C ASP A 258 8.53 -8.75 26.18
N ALA A 259 9.52 -8.30 25.39
CA ALA A 259 9.28 -7.67 24.10
C ALA A 259 8.61 -8.59 23.08
N TYR A 260 8.86 -9.90 23.15
CA TYR A 260 8.28 -10.90 22.26
C TYR A 260 6.82 -11.22 22.62
N ASP A 261 6.44 -11.04 23.88
CA ASP A 261 5.05 -11.17 24.32
C ASP A 261 4.25 -9.90 24.02
N VAL A 262 4.83 -8.72 24.23
CA VAL A 262 4.16 -7.43 24.01
C VAL A 262 4.08 -7.07 22.52
N TRP A 263 5.15 -7.36 21.77
CA TRP A 263 5.26 -7.07 20.34
C TRP A 263 5.72 -8.31 19.57
N PRO A 264 4.91 -9.38 19.54
CA PRO A 264 5.26 -10.59 18.83
C PRO A 264 5.51 -10.29 17.36
N THR A 265 6.58 -10.87 16.80
CA THR A 265 6.82 -10.82 15.36
C THR A 265 5.62 -11.44 14.65
N PRO A 266 4.86 -10.67 13.84
CA PRO A 266 3.70 -11.23 13.19
C PRO A 266 4.13 -12.33 12.22
N ASN A 267 3.41 -13.46 12.25
CA ASN A 267 3.44 -14.42 11.15
C ASN A 267 2.77 -13.81 9.90
N CYS A 268 2.83 -14.52 8.78
CA CYS A 268 2.03 -14.15 7.61
C CYS A 268 0.55 -14.00 8.01
N GLN A 269 -0.05 -12.87 7.66
CA GLN A 269 -1.43 -12.57 8.00
C GLN A 269 -2.37 -13.13 6.93
N PRO A 270 -3.53 -13.72 7.30
CA PRO A 270 -4.47 -14.29 6.33
C PRO A 270 -4.88 -13.35 5.21
N ALA A 271 -5.15 -12.07 5.53
CA ALA A 271 -5.54 -11.07 4.54
C ALA A 271 -4.42 -10.79 3.51
N VAL A 272 -3.16 -10.74 3.97
CA VAL A 272 -2.00 -10.52 3.10
C VAL A 272 -1.73 -11.77 2.25
N TYR A 273 -1.81 -12.96 2.86
CA TYR A 273 -1.72 -14.23 2.16
C TYR A 273 -2.74 -14.29 1.02
N ASP A 274 -4.01 -14.05 1.32
CA ASP A 274 -5.06 -14.07 0.32
C ASP A 274 -4.83 -13.02 -0.76
N CYS A 275 -4.41 -11.81 -0.42
CA CYS A 275 -4.07 -10.81 -1.44
C CYS A 275 -2.96 -11.29 -2.38
N VAL A 276 -1.86 -11.82 -1.84
CA VAL A 276 -0.69 -12.31 -2.61
C VAL A 276 -1.09 -13.46 -3.52
N GLN A 277 -1.77 -14.48 -2.99
CA GLN A 277 -2.17 -15.67 -3.75
C GLN A 277 -3.25 -15.37 -4.81
N ASN A 278 -3.97 -14.27 -4.66
CA ASN A 278 -5.02 -13.86 -5.61
C ASN A 278 -4.50 -12.94 -6.72
N LYS A 279 -3.22 -12.57 -6.71
CA LYS A 279 -2.64 -11.80 -7.80
C LYS A 279 -2.59 -12.63 -9.10
N PRO A 280 -2.83 -12.02 -10.27
CA PRO A 280 -2.65 -12.68 -11.56
C PRO A 280 -1.26 -13.32 -11.69
N ALA A 281 -1.18 -14.44 -12.40
CA ALA A 281 0.11 -15.05 -12.72
C ALA A 281 1.01 -14.03 -13.44
N GLY A 282 2.28 -13.96 -13.04
CA GLY A 282 3.25 -12.99 -13.56
C GLY A 282 3.20 -11.61 -12.89
N THR A 283 2.35 -11.40 -11.87
CA THR A 283 2.39 -10.17 -11.06
C THR A 283 3.77 -10.02 -10.42
N THR A 284 4.40 -8.87 -10.64
CA THR A 284 5.69 -8.52 -10.05
C THR A 284 5.56 -7.57 -8.87
N ASP A 285 4.55 -6.71 -8.86
CA ASP A 285 4.35 -5.71 -7.81
C ASP A 285 3.23 -6.10 -6.84
N PHE A 286 3.58 -6.29 -5.57
CA PHE A 286 2.66 -6.67 -4.50
C PHE A 286 2.37 -5.52 -3.52
N ALA A 287 2.66 -4.27 -3.89
CA ALA A 287 2.47 -3.10 -3.02
C ALA A 287 1.03 -2.93 -2.51
N SER A 288 0.04 -3.40 -3.28
CA SER A 288 -1.37 -3.39 -2.89
C SER A 288 -1.75 -4.44 -1.83
N CYS A 289 -0.86 -5.39 -1.53
CA CYS A 289 -1.08 -6.40 -0.49
C CYS A 289 -0.50 -6.04 0.87
N GLY A 290 0.33 -5.00 0.94
CA GLY A 290 0.94 -4.55 2.19
C GLY A 290 2.33 -3.94 2.00
N THR A 291 3.03 -3.81 3.12
CA THR A 291 4.45 -3.45 3.17
C THR A 291 5.33 -4.62 2.77
N TYR A 292 6.61 -4.35 2.54
CA TYR A 292 7.61 -5.35 2.24
C TYR A 292 7.61 -6.53 3.24
N ARG A 293 7.66 -6.24 4.55
CA ARG A 293 7.75 -7.27 5.60
C ARG A 293 6.48 -8.09 5.73
N GLU A 294 5.32 -7.49 5.54
CA GLU A 294 4.03 -8.20 5.56
C GLU A 294 3.95 -9.19 4.40
N VAL A 295 4.28 -8.74 3.18
CA VAL A 295 4.25 -9.59 2.00
C VAL A 295 5.33 -10.66 2.04
N SER A 296 6.58 -10.30 2.42
CA SER A 296 7.71 -11.24 2.41
C SER A 296 7.47 -12.46 3.31
N ARG A 297 6.78 -12.26 4.45
CA ARG A 297 6.39 -13.36 5.36
C ARG A 297 5.41 -14.34 4.71
N CYS A 298 4.61 -13.88 3.75
CA CYS A 298 3.60 -14.69 3.07
C CYS A 298 4.08 -15.36 1.79
N MET A 299 5.18 -14.90 1.19
CA MET A 299 5.64 -15.40 -0.13
C MET A 299 5.98 -16.88 -0.16
N TYR A 300 6.41 -17.45 0.97
CA TYR A 300 6.81 -18.86 1.08
C TYR A 300 5.80 -19.72 1.85
N VAL A 301 4.65 -19.17 2.21
CA VAL A 301 3.57 -19.93 2.83
C VAL A 301 2.85 -20.71 1.73
N THR A 302 2.89 -22.04 1.81
CA THR A 302 2.27 -22.92 0.81
C THR A 302 0.84 -23.35 1.18
N ASN A 303 0.45 -23.19 2.44
CA ASN A 303 -0.85 -23.62 2.94
C ASN A 303 -1.49 -22.53 3.80
N ALA A 304 -2.64 -22.02 3.37
CA ALA A 304 -3.40 -21.01 4.12
C ALA A 304 -3.75 -21.42 5.55
N CYS A 305 -3.92 -22.71 5.82
CA CYS A 305 -4.26 -23.22 7.14
C CYS A 305 -3.10 -23.20 8.13
N THR A 306 -1.87 -22.90 7.69
CA THR A 306 -0.77 -22.66 8.64
C THR A 306 -0.79 -21.23 9.20
N VAL A 307 -1.53 -20.32 8.57
CA VAL A 307 -1.57 -18.89 8.91
C VAL A 307 -2.94 -18.40 9.35
N GLY A 308 -4.01 -19.10 8.98
CA GLY A 308 -5.39 -18.76 9.33
C GLY A 308 -6.07 -19.83 10.17
N GLN A 309 -7.06 -19.40 10.96
CA GLN A 309 -7.99 -20.33 11.60
C GLN A 309 -8.94 -20.93 10.57
N PRO A 310 -9.32 -22.22 10.68
CA PRO A 310 -10.30 -22.81 9.79
C PRO A 310 -11.64 -22.08 9.84
N GLN A 311 -12.19 -21.75 8.67
CA GLN A 311 -13.41 -20.97 8.51
C GLN A 311 -14.55 -21.81 7.94
N PRO A 312 -15.81 -21.62 8.38
CA PRO A 312 -16.94 -22.25 7.70
C PRO A 312 -17.01 -21.80 6.24
N LEU A 313 -17.59 -22.65 5.37
CA LEU A 313 -17.77 -22.29 3.97
C LEU A 313 -18.58 -20.99 3.84
N SER A 314 -17.98 -20.00 3.20
CA SER A 314 -18.58 -18.73 2.83
C SER A 314 -18.26 -18.39 1.37
N LEU A 315 -19.00 -17.46 0.79
CA LEU A 315 -18.78 -16.98 -0.57
C LEU A 315 -18.56 -15.47 -0.52
N THR A 316 -17.32 -15.04 -0.75
CA THR A 316 -16.96 -13.63 -0.84
C THR A 316 -16.99 -13.21 -2.30
N SER A 317 -17.77 -12.18 -2.64
CA SER A 317 -17.83 -11.67 -4.02
C SER A 317 -16.46 -11.20 -4.50
N ILE A 318 -16.15 -11.49 -5.77
CA ILE A 318 -14.93 -11.03 -6.45
C ILE A 318 -15.29 -10.43 -7.79
N ASP A 319 -14.46 -9.50 -8.27
CA ASP A 319 -14.68 -8.84 -9.56
C ASP A 319 -14.62 -9.86 -10.71
N ALA A 320 -15.67 -9.85 -11.54
CA ALA A 320 -15.85 -10.67 -12.73
C ALA A 320 -15.93 -9.80 -14.01
N SER A 321 -15.64 -8.50 -13.92
CA SER A 321 -15.74 -7.55 -15.03
C SER A 321 -14.93 -7.96 -16.27
N SER A 322 -13.82 -8.68 -16.10
CA SER A 322 -13.02 -9.21 -17.20
C SER A 322 -13.72 -10.29 -18.03
N LEU A 323 -14.82 -10.87 -17.53
CA LEU A 323 -15.67 -11.80 -18.27
C LEU A 323 -16.75 -11.11 -19.12
N GLU A 324 -16.95 -9.80 -18.93
CA GLU A 324 -18.00 -9.04 -19.62
C GLU A 324 -17.88 -9.08 -21.16
N PRO A 325 -16.69 -8.97 -21.77
CA PRO A 325 -16.56 -9.11 -23.22
C PRO A 325 -16.99 -10.49 -23.73
N ALA A 326 -16.67 -11.55 -23.00
CA ALA A 326 -17.05 -12.92 -23.36
C ALA A 326 -18.58 -13.12 -23.23
N ARG A 327 -19.19 -12.57 -22.17
CA ARG A 327 -20.63 -12.58 -21.97
C ARG A 327 -21.37 -11.83 -23.09
N LEU A 328 -20.91 -10.63 -23.45
CA LEU A 328 -21.52 -9.84 -24.53
C LEU A 328 -21.41 -10.57 -25.88
N THR A 329 -20.26 -11.20 -26.14
CA THR A 329 -20.08 -12.03 -27.33
C THR A 329 -21.04 -13.21 -27.34
N TRP A 330 -21.21 -13.91 -26.21
CA TRP A 330 -22.20 -14.99 -26.09
C TRP A 330 -23.61 -14.50 -26.37
N ASN A 331 -24.02 -13.33 -25.83
CA ASN A 331 -25.34 -12.74 -26.10
C ASN A 331 -25.51 -12.26 -27.55
N THR A 332 -24.43 -12.13 -28.31
CA THR A 332 -24.46 -11.73 -29.71
C THR A 332 -24.68 -12.98 -30.56
N GLY A 333 -25.95 -13.29 -30.89
CA GLY A 333 -26.21 -14.46 -31.72
C GLY A 333 -27.66 -14.88 -31.90
N SER A 334 -28.63 -14.20 -31.28
CA SER A 334 -30.05 -14.49 -31.52
C SER A 334 -30.37 -14.29 -33.01
N ASN A 335 -30.91 -15.31 -33.65
CA ASN A 335 -31.22 -15.35 -35.08
C ASN A 335 -32.72 -15.56 -35.31
N ASN A 336 -33.16 -15.66 -36.57
CA ASN A 336 -34.58 -15.74 -36.97
C ASN A 336 -35.27 -17.02 -36.44
N GLY A 337 -35.62 -17.03 -35.16
CA GLY A 337 -36.39 -18.07 -34.47
C GLY A 337 -35.77 -18.62 -33.18
N ALA A 338 -34.58 -18.15 -32.75
CA ALA A 338 -34.01 -18.53 -31.45
C ALA A 338 -33.30 -17.37 -30.76
N TRP A 339 -33.41 -17.34 -29.43
CA TRP A 339 -32.82 -16.34 -28.56
C TRP A 339 -32.14 -16.97 -27.37
N HIS A 340 -31.27 -16.19 -26.77
CA HIS A 340 -30.56 -16.54 -25.55
C HIS A 340 -29.96 -15.28 -24.95
N GLY A 341 -29.63 -15.36 -23.67
CA GLY A 341 -28.98 -14.28 -22.99
C GLY A 341 -28.41 -14.72 -21.65
N LEU A 342 -27.28 -14.13 -21.29
CA LEU A 342 -26.72 -14.20 -19.95
C LEU A 342 -26.81 -12.83 -19.29
N SER A 343 -27.24 -12.84 -18.03
CA SER A 343 -27.06 -11.73 -17.10
C SER A 343 -25.57 -11.54 -16.78
N PRO A 344 -25.15 -10.36 -16.26
CA PRO A 344 -23.78 -10.16 -15.78
C PRO A 344 -23.31 -11.33 -14.92
N ILE A 345 -22.15 -11.88 -15.28
CA ILE A 345 -21.58 -13.05 -14.59
C ILE A 345 -21.14 -12.59 -13.21
N THR A 346 -21.53 -13.35 -12.18
CA THR A 346 -21.06 -13.10 -10.81
C THR A 346 -20.02 -14.14 -10.45
N ALA A 347 -19.06 -13.73 -9.63
CA ALA A 347 -18.02 -14.63 -9.13
C ALA A 347 -17.82 -14.45 -7.64
N PHE A 348 -17.44 -15.54 -7.00
CA PHE A 348 -17.15 -15.61 -5.58
C PHE A 348 -15.85 -16.38 -5.33
N ARG A 349 -15.37 -16.29 -4.10
CA ARG A 349 -14.24 -17.03 -3.60
C ARG A 349 -14.60 -17.74 -2.30
N THR A 350 -14.19 -19.00 -2.17
CA THR A 350 -14.30 -19.76 -0.91
C THR A 350 -13.13 -19.43 0.03
N PRO A 351 -13.26 -19.65 1.35
CA PRO A 351 -12.18 -19.42 2.31
C PRO A 351 -10.87 -20.07 1.91
N SER A 352 -9.75 -19.43 2.25
CA SER A 352 -8.40 -19.95 2.04
C SER A 352 -8.09 -21.15 2.92
N CYS A 353 -8.54 -21.10 4.17
CA CYS A 353 -8.54 -22.23 5.09
C CYS A 353 -9.97 -22.62 5.47
N PRO A 354 -10.65 -23.47 4.69
CA PRO A 354 -11.99 -23.92 5.05
C PRO A 354 -11.93 -25.01 6.14
N ALA A 355 -12.88 -24.99 7.08
CA ALA A 355 -13.02 -25.96 8.17
C ALA A 355 -13.28 -27.39 7.67
N SER A 356 -13.81 -27.52 6.46
CA SER A 356 -13.98 -28.77 5.74
C SER A 356 -13.75 -28.51 4.25
N PRO A 357 -13.22 -29.48 3.47
CA PRO A 357 -13.07 -29.33 2.03
C PRO A 357 -14.37 -28.87 1.36
N PRO A 358 -14.39 -27.73 0.64
CA PRO A 358 -15.59 -27.27 -0.02
C PRO A 358 -16.01 -28.24 -1.13
N THR A 359 -17.30 -28.54 -1.19
CA THR A 359 -17.91 -29.36 -2.24
C THR A 359 -18.81 -28.48 -3.10
N ILE A 360 -19.03 -28.86 -4.35
CA ILE A 360 -20.00 -28.16 -5.21
C ILE A 360 -21.41 -28.13 -4.58
N GLN A 361 -21.82 -29.14 -3.83
CA GLN A 361 -23.10 -29.15 -3.12
C GLN A 361 -23.15 -28.03 -2.07
N GLY A 362 -22.10 -27.88 -1.26
CA GLY A 362 -22.00 -26.81 -0.27
C GLY A 362 -21.94 -25.42 -0.92
N VAL A 363 -21.24 -25.30 -2.05
CA VAL A 363 -21.18 -24.05 -2.83
C VAL A 363 -22.55 -23.68 -3.37
N VAL A 364 -23.26 -24.61 -4.02
CA VAL A 364 -24.62 -24.38 -4.56
C VAL A 364 -25.57 -23.97 -3.45
N GLN A 365 -25.52 -24.65 -2.29
CA GLN A 365 -26.31 -24.26 -1.13
C GLN A 365 -26.02 -22.84 -0.67
N LYS A 366 -24.74 -22.42 -0.63
CA LYS A 366 -24.36 -21.06 -0.25
C LYS A 366 -24.80 -20.01 -1.27
N VAL A 367 -24.79 -20.33 -2.57
CA VAL A 367 -25.35 -19.44 -3.60
C VAL A 367 -26.88 -19.33 -3.42
N ALA A 368 -27.57 -20.45 -3.18
CA ALA A 368 -29.01 -20.49 -2.94
C ALA A 368 -29.45 -19.66 -1.71
N GLU A 369 -28.62 -19.62 -0.67
CA GLU A 369 -28.86 -18.76 0.50
C GLU A 369 -28.78 -17.25 0.17
N GLN A 370 -28.06 -16.87 -0.89
CA GLN A 370 -27.86 -15.47 -1.30
C GLN A 370 -28.84 -14.99 -2.38
N ASP A 371 -29.48 -15.90 -3.11
CA ASP A 371 -30.42 -15.61 -4.20
C ASP A 371 -31.81 -16.19 -3.88
N GLN A 372 -32.77 -15.33 -3.54
CA GLN A 372 -34.15 -15.75 -3.23
C GLN A 372 -34.87 -16.37 -4.44
N GLY A 373 -34.42 -16.10 -5.67
CA GLY A 373 -34.95 -16.70 -6.89
C GLY A 373 -34.22 -17.97 -7.30
N PHE A 374 -33.36 -18.53 -6.44
CA PHE A 374 -32.58 -19.72 -6.77
C PHE A 374 -33.47 -20.98 -6.85
N PRO A 375 -33.41 -21.76 -7.94
CA PRO A 375 -34.16 -23.01 -8.03
C PRO A 375 -33.67 -24.02 -6.97
N GLU A 376 -34.53 -24.96 -6.58
CA GLU A 376 -34.14 -25.99 -5.62
C GLU A 376 -32.90 -26.75 -6.14
N PRO A 377 -31.80 -26.88 -5.36
CA PRO A 377 -30.57 -27.52 -5.83
C PRO A 377 -30.76 -28.93 -6.38
N SER A 378 -31.79 -29.64 -5.90
CA SER A 378 -32.19 -30.98 -6.33
C SER A 378 -32.69 -31.02 -7.79
N TYR A 379 -33.09 -29.89 -8.38
CA TYR A 379 -33.57 -29.81 -9.77
C TYR A 379 -32.45 -29.64 -10.79
N GLY A 380 -31.23 -29.34 -10.35
CA GLY A 380 -30.07 -29.30 -11.24
C GLY A 380 -29.27 -30.60 -11.23
N THR A 381 -28.33 -30.69 -12.15
CA THR A 381 -27.42 -31.83 -12.32
C THR A 381 -26.01 -31.44 -11.91
N TYR A 382 -25.44 -32.19 -10.96
CA TYR A 382 -24.02 -32.08 -10.62
C TYR A 382 -23.17 -32.82 -11.65
N THR A 383 -22.15 -32.15 -12.16
CA THR A 383 -21.26 -32.68 -13.20
C THR A 383 -19.83 -32.20 -12.99
N ASN A 384 -18.90 -32.75 -13.77
CA ASN A 384 -17.53 -32.28 -13.89
C ASN A 384 -17.30 -31.62 -15.25
N ARG A 385 -16.05 -31.30 -15.57
CA ARG A 385 -15.63 -30.72 -16.85
C ARG A 385 -16.17 -31.48 -18.07
N ALA A 386 -16.18 -32.81 -18.07
CA ALA A 386 -16.64 -33.60 -19.22
C ALA A 386 -18.14 -33.39 -19.50
N GLY A 387 -18.99 -33.46 -18.48
CA GLY A 387 -20.43 -33.18 -18.67
C GLY A 387 -20.72 -31.70 -18.85
N LEU A 388 -19.89 -30.79 -18.30
CA LEU A 388 -19.99 -29.35 -18.55
C LEU A 388 -19.85 -29.04 -20.04
N THR A 389 -18.85 -29.63 -20.71
CA THR A 389 -18.61 -29.49 -22.15
C THR A 389 -19.67 -30.14 -23.04
N GLN A 390 -20.64 -30.85 -22.47
CA GLN A 390 -21.79 -31.41 -23.19
C GLN A 390 -23.07 -30.58 -22.98
N SER A 391 -23.03 -29.57 -22.11
CA SER A 391 -24.20 -28.73 -21.82
C SER A 391 -24.49 -27.73 -22.93
N ILE A 392 -25.75 -27.34 -23.09
CA ILE A 392 -26.17 -26.31 -24.06
C ILE A 392 -25.45 -24.97 -23.81
N LEU A 393 -25.13 -24.65 -22.56
CA LEU A 393 -24.47 -23.38 -22.24
C LEU A 393 -22.99 -23.33 -22.65
N PHE A 394 -22.30 -24.46 -22.69
CA PHE A 394 -20.84 -24.51 -22.90
C PHE A 394 -20.39 -25.33 -24.11
N THR A 395 -21.34 -25.79 -24.92
CA THR A 395 -21.06 -26.36 -26.25
C THR A 395 -21.12 -25.27 -27.31
N ASN A 396 -20.34 -25.42 -28.38
CA ASN A 396 -20.63 -24.67 -29.60
C ASN A 396 -21.88 -25.26 -30.25
N ASN A 397 -22.93 -24.47 -30.37
CA ASN A 397 -24.22 -24.93 -30.86
C ASN A 397 -25.00 -23.80 -31.54
N TYR A 398 -26.27 -24.06 -31.83
CA TYR A 398 -27.15 -23.12 -32.53
C TYR A 398 -27.36 -21.78 -31.82
N TYR A 399 -27.20 -21.73 -30.49
CA TYR A 399 -27.32 -20.51 -29.69
C TYR A 399 -26.00 -19.71 -29.66
N GLY A 400 -24.83 -20.35 -29.72
CA GLY A 400 -23.57 -19.61 -29.78
C GLY A 400 -22.34 -20.45 -29.51
N ASP A 401 -21.20 -19.77 -29.37
CA ASP A 401 -19.91 -20.40 -29.04
C ASP A 401 -19.70 -20.53 -27.53
N GLY A 402 -20.27 -21.59 -26.94
CA GLY A 402 -20.19 -21.81 -25.50
C GLY A 402 -18.81 -22.28 -25.07
N THR A 403 -18.04 -22.79 -26.04
CA THR A 403 -16.66 -23.20 -25.86
C THR A 403 -15.76 -21.98 -25.63
N ALA A 404 -15.93 -20.90 -26.40
CA ALA A 404 -15.22 -19.65 -26.17
C ALA A 404 -15.58 -19.02 -24.81
N LEU A 405 -16.85 -19.08 -24.41
CA LEU A 405 -17.27 -18.62 -23.08
C LEU A 405 -16.59 -19.41 -21.96
N LEU A 406 -16.58 -20.75 -22.04
CA LEU A 406 -15.92 -21.60 -21.06
C LEU A 406 -14.40 -21.34 -21.01
N GLN A 407 -13.76 -21.11 -22.15
CA GLN A 407 -12.33 -20.76 -22.21
C GLN A 407 -12.03 -19.43 -21.50
N ALA A 408 -12.88 -18.41 -21.67
CA ALA A 408 -12.75 -17.15 -20.95
C ALA A 408 -12.90 -17.33 -19.43
N ILE A 409 -13.86 -18.17 -19.02
CA ILE A 409 -14.04 -18.51 -17.60
C ILE A 409 -12.85 -19.29 -17.06
N ASP A 410 -12.29 -20.24 -17.82
CA ASP A 410 -11.09 -20.97 -17.44
C ASP A 410 -9.88 -20.03 -17.28
N ALA A 411 -9.67 -19.11 -18.23
CA ALA A 411 -8.61 -18.11 -18.13
C ALA A 411 -8.78 -17.21 -16.90
N TYR A 412 -10.02 -16.81 -16.60
CA TYR A 412 -10.34 -16.07 -15.38
C TYR A 412 -10.11 -16.91 -14.12
N ALA A 413 -10.56 -18.16 -14.11
CA ALA A 413 -10.59 -19.01 -12.94
C ALA A 413 -9.27 -19.74 -12.69
N GLY A 414 -8.31 -19.72 -13.63
CA GLY A 414 -7.04 -20.44 -13.57
C GLY A 414 -7.07 -21.86 -14.14
N GLY A 415 -8.19 -22.28 -14.75
CA GLY A 415 -8.35 -23.58 -15.40
C GLY A 415 -8.31 -24.78 -14.45
N GLY A 416 -8.02 -25.96 -15.00
CA GLY A 416 -7.88 -27.21 -14.23
C GLY A 416 -9.20 -27.93 -13.94
N ASP A 417 -9.26 -28.65 -12.82
CA ASP A 417 -10.44 -29.41 -12.42
C ASP A 417 -11.61 -28.48 -12.09
N ILE A 418 -12.81 -28.86 -12.56
CA ILE A 418 -14.06 -28.16 -12.30
C ILE A 418 -15.08 -29.12 -11.73
N GLN A 419 -15.76 -28.68 -10.68
CA GLN A 419 -17.04 -29.23 -10.24
C GLN A 419 -18.14 -28.26 -10.63
N ALA A 420 -19.23 -28.74 -11.23
CA ALA A 420 -20.28 -27.87 -11.74
C ALA A 420 -21.67 -28.37 -11.33
N TRP A 421 -22.60 -27.44 -11.30
CA TRP A 421 -24.03 -27.71 -11.18
C TRP A 421 -24.76 -26.95 -12.28
N LEU A 422 -25.61 -27.65 -13.02
CA LEU A 422 -26.33 -27.12 -14.18
C LEU A 422 -27.82 -27.26 -13.97
N TYR A 423 -28.57 -26.21 -14.28
CA TYR A 423 -30.02 -26.20 -14.21
C TYR A 423 -30.61 -25.69 -15.52
N THR A 424 -31.70 -26.33 -15.93
CA THR A 424 -32.53 -25.89 -17.04
C THR A 424 -33.99 -26.14 -16.65
N GLY A 425 -34.81 -25.10 -16.66
CA GLY A 425 -36.24 -25.18 -16.37
C GLY A 425 -37.05 -24.49 -17.44
N SER A 426 -38.13 -25.11 -17.90
CA SER A 426 -39.03 -24.49 -18.88
C SER A 426 -39.79 -23.32 -18.25
N VAL A 427 -39.82 -22.21 -18.99
CA VAL A 427 -40.57 -20.99 -18.63
C VAL A 427 -41.75 -20.87 -19.59
N SER A 428 -42.91 -20.51 -19.06
CA SER A 428 -44.10 -20.32 -19.91
C SER A 428 -43.94 -19.06 -20.75
N CYS A 429 -44.12 -19.19 -22.07
CA CYS A 429 -44.14 -18.07 -23.00
C CYS A 429 -45.16 -18.32 -24.12
N HIS A 430 -45.63 -17.27 -24.80
CA HIS A 430 -46.70 -17.37 -25.79
C HIS A 430 -46.15 -17.69 -27.19
N ASN A 431 -46.53 -18.86 -27.73
CA ASN A 431 -46.07 -19.38 -29.04
C ASN A 431 -44.55 -19.60 -29.13
N CYS A 432 -43.92 -19.96 -28.03
CA CYS A 432 -42.50 -20.24 -27.97
C CYS A 432 -42.16 -21.32 -26.92
N HIS A 433 -40.92 -21.76 -26.98
CA HIS A 433 -40.26 -22.54 -25.94
C HIS A 433 -39.15 -21.69 -25.32
N GLU A 434 -39.27 -21.36 -24.03
CA GLU A 434 -38.22 -20.67 -23.28
C GLU A 434 -37.75 -21.54 -22.10
N PHE A 435 -36.46 -21.44 -21.79
CA PHE A 435 -35.82 -22.17 -20.71
C PHE A 435 -34.93 -21.20 -19.90
N ASP A 436 -35.16 -21.11 -18.59
CA ASP A 436 -34.21 -20.54 -17.65
C ASP A 436 -33.02 -21.50 -17.56
N THR A 437 -31.81 -20.97 -17.64
CA THR A 437 -30.58 -21.75 -17.52
C THR A 437 -29.65 -21.13 -16.49
N ARG A 438 -29.13 -21.98 -15.62
CA ARG A 438 -28.15 -21.56 -14.62
C ARG A 438 -26.99 -22.53 -14.55
N ALA A 439 -25.81 -22.00 -14.30
CA ALA A 439 -24.62 -22.79 -14.06
C ALA A 439 -23.81 -22.22 -12.90
N ILE A 440 -23.42 -23.11 -11.99
CA ILE A 440 -22.46 -22.81 -10.92
C ILE A 440 -21.23 -23.65 -11.17
N LEU A 441 -20.08 -22.99 -11.35
CA LEU A 441 -18.79 -23.61 -11.61
C LEU A 441 -17.87 -23.37 -10.43
N TYR A 442 -17.39 -24.42 -9.79
CA TYR A 442 -16.41 -24.35 -8.72
C TYR A 442 -15.06 -24.90 -9.19
N TYR A 443 -14.02 -24.09 -9.04
CA TYR A 443 -12.63 -24.39 -9.36
C TYR A 443 -11.85 -24.60 -8.06
N PRO A 444 -11.66 -25.85 -7.60
CA PRO A 444 -11.11 -26.12 -6.27
C PRO A 444 -9.67 -25.60 -6.11
N ALA A 445 -8.85 -25.68 -7.16
CA ALA A 445 -7.45 -25.27 -7.13
C ALA A 445 -7.28 -23.77 -6.86
N THR A 446 -8.17 -22.94 -7.40
CA THR A 446 -8.11 -21.48 -7.26
C THR A 446 -9.17 -20.93 -6.33
N ARG A 447 -10.01 -21.80 -5.74
CA ARG A 447 -11.10 -21.45 -4.81
C ARG A 447 -12.16 -20.53 -5.41
N LYS A 448 -12.24 -20.45 -6.73
CA LYS A 448 -13.17 -19.55 -7.43
C LYS A 448 -14.49 -20.27 -7.72
N VAL A 449 -15.57 -19.54 -7.54
CA VAL A 449 -16.93 -19.93 -7.92
C VAL A 449 -17.42 -18.94 -8.96
N VAL A 450 -17.94 -19.41 -10.07
CA VAL A 450 -18.51 -18.58 -11.14
C VAL A 450 -19.98 -18.97 -11.31
N VAL A 451 -20.87 -17.98 -11.28
CA VAL A 451 -22.31 -18.17 -11.37
C VAL A 451 -22.82 -17.48 -12.62
N LEU A 452 -23.48 -18.26 -13.46
CA LEU A 452 -24.11 -17.82 -14.70
C LEU A 452 -25.62 -17.99 -14.57
N ASN A 453 -26.34 -16.91 -14.86
CA ASN A 453 -27.79 -16.90 -14.93
C ASN A 453 -28.20 -16.39 -16.30
N GLY A 454 -29.10 -17.09 -16.97
CA GLY A 454 -29.52 -16.73 -18.31
C GLY A 454 -30.72 -17.51 -18.79
N TYR A 455 -30.98 -17.43 -20.07
CA TYR A 455 -32.10 -18.11 -20.71
C TYR A 455 -31.73 -18.47 -22.14
N TYR A 456 -32.48 -19.41 -22.72
CA TYR A 456 -32.51 -19.65 -24.15
C TYR A 456 -33.90 -20.11 -24.59
N GLY A 457 -34.22 -19.94 -25.86
CA GLY A 457 -35.53 -20.31 -26.38
C GLY A 457 -35.61 -20.25 -27.89
N TYR A 458 -36.74 -20.73 -28.41
CA TYR A 458 -37.04 -20.75 -29.84
C TYR A 458 -38.56 -20.67 -30.07
N ASP A 459 -38.96 -20.21 -31.26
CA ASP A 459 -40.38 -20.13 -31.67
C ASP A 459 -40.96 -21.55 -31.90
N SER A 460 -42.24 -21.74 -31.56
CA SER A 460 -42.95 -23.04 -31.70
C SER A 460 -43.35 -23.40 -33.12
#